data_AF-A0A972RNL9-F1
#
_entry.id   AF-A0A972RNL9-F1
#
_cell.length_a   1.000
_cell.length_b   1.000
_cell.length_c   1.000
_cell.angle_alpha   90.00
_cell.angle_beta   90.00
_cell.angle_gamma   90.00
#
_symmetry.space_group_name_H-M   'P 1'
#
loop_
_entity.id
_entity.type
_entity.pdbx_description
1 polymer ?
#
loop_
_entity_poly.entity_id
_entity_poly.type
_entity_poly.pdbx_seq_one_letter_code
_entity_poly.pdbx_strand_id
1 'polypeptide(L)'
;MKINPAQLNAIKPLRPGPASAQQQLDDAKEVQETFRTFVGESFFGQMMKAMRSTQDKPAYFHGGHAEEVFRGQLDQTLAQKMTVASADQIADPMFRQQFPKQAELIRRAEEKSQAGLDDLQQLRRR
;
A
#
# COMPACT_ATOMS: atom_id res chain seq x y z
N MET A 1 20.76 -26.17 -45.05
CA MET A 1 19.88 -25.82 -43.90
C MET A 1 19.26 -24.46 -44.21
N LYS A 2 17.98 -24.40 -44.61
CA LYS A 2 17.31 -23.14 -44.95
C LYS A 2 16.73 -22.54 -43.67
N ILE A 3 17.26 -21.42 -43.22
CA ILE A 3 16.70 -20.68 -42.08
C ILE A 3 15.49 -19.91 -42.62
N ASN A 4 14.30 -20.25 -42.13
CA ASN A 4 13.05 -19.62 -42.52
C ASN A 4 12.95 -18.24 -41.84
N PRO A 5 12.83 -17.13 -42.57
CA PRO A 5 12.79 -15.77 -42.00
C PRO A 5 11.55 -15.49 -41.13
N ALA A 6 10.50 -16.31 -41.25
CA ALA A 6 9.30 -16.22 -40.40
C ALA A 6 9.54 -16.65 -38.94
N GLN A 7 10.66 -17.32 -38.63
CA GLN A 7 10.97 -17.79 -37.27
C GLN A 7 11.74 -16.75 -36.43
N LEU A 8 12.14 -15.62 -37.02
CA LEU A 8 12.87 -14.55 -36.32
C LEU A 8 11.96 -13.72 -35.38
N ASN A 9 10.64 -13.74 -35.59
CA ASN A 9 9.67 -13.00 -34.77
C ASN A 9 9.26 -13.73 -33.47
N ALA A 10 9.72 -14.97 -33.26
CA ALA A 10 9.37 -15.79 -32.10
C ALA A 10 10.43 -15.76 -30.97
N ILE A 11 11.45 -14.89 -31.08
CA ILE A 11 12.50 -14.78 -30.06
C ILE A 11 11.95 -13.92 -28.91
N LYS A 12 11.44 -14.58 -27.87
CA LYS A 12 11.08 -13.94 -26.61
C LYS A 12 12.35 -13.32 -26.00
N PRO A 13 12.42 -11.98 -25.83
CA PRO A 13 13.64 -11.35 -25.33
C PRO A 13 13.92 -11.81 -23.89
N LEU A 14 15.12 -12.33 -23.65
CA LEU A 14 15.61 -12.74 -22.33
C LEU A 14 15.98 -11.56 -21.43
N ARG A 15 15.86 -10.33 -21.95
CA ARG A 15 16.00 -9.10 -21.17
C ARG A 15 14.60 -8.51 -21.00
N PRO A 16 14.13 -8.27 -19.76
CA PRO A 16 12.94 -7.47 -19.57
C PRO A 16 13.20 -6.11 -20.24
N GLY A 17 12.36 -5.75 -21.21
CA GLY A 17 12.35 -4.40 -21.75
C GLY A 17 12.00 -3.39 -20.64
N PRO A 18 12.13 -2.08 -20.90
CA PRO A 18 11.63 -1.08 -19.96
C PRO A 18 10.19 -1.42 -19.58
N ALA A 19 9.91 -1.46 -18.26
CA ALA A 19 8.59 -1.79 -17.75
C ALA A 19 7.52 -0.93 -18.45
N SER A 20 6.41 -1.54 -18.84
CA SER A 20 5.33 -0.80 -19.50
C SER A 20 4.81 0.32 -18.59
N ALA A 21 4.24 1.38 -19.15
CA ALA A 21 3.70 2.48 -18.35
C ALA A 21 2.67 2.03 -17.32
N GLN A 22 1.87 1.00 -17.64
CA GLN A 22 0.93 0.39 -16.71
C GLN A 22 1.66 -0.32 -15.56
N GLN A 23 2.70 -1.08 -15.88
CA GLN A 23 3.48 -1.81 -14.88
C GLN A 23 4.21 -0.87 -13.91
N GLN A 24 4.72 0.26 -14.39
CA GLN A 24 5.31 1.29 -13.52
C GLN A 24 4.28 1.93 -12.57
N LEU A 25 3.02 2.06 -12.99
CA LEU A 25 1.94 2.56 -12.14
C LEU A 25 1.53 1.54 -11.09
N ASP A 26 1.43 0.27 -11.47
CA ASP A 26 1.08 -0.83 -10.56
C ASP A 26 2.17 -0.99 -9.50
N ASP A 27 3.45 -0.99 -9.90
CA ASP A 27 4.60 -0.99 -9.00
C ASP A 27 4.56 0.22 -8.05
N ALA A 28 4.26 1.42 -8.55
CA ALA A 28 4.18 2.62 -7.73
C ALA A 28 3.09 2.51 -6.64
N LYS A 29 1.92 1.96 -6.99
CA LYS A 29 0.82 1.73 -6.04
C LYS A 29 1.17 0.66 -5.01
N GLU A 30 1.86 -0.40 -5.41
CA GLU A 30 2.33 -1.44 -4.48
C GLU A 30 3.31 -0.86 -3.45
N VAL A 31 4.26 -0.01 -3.90
CA VAL A 31 5.18 0.66 -2.98
C VAL A 31 4.42 1.59 -2.04
N GLN A 32 3.42 2.34 -2.52
CA GLN A 32 2.59 3.19 -1.66
C GLN A 32 1.88 2.38 -0.58
N GLU A 33 1.23 1.27 -0.95
CA GLU A 33 0.45 0.46 -0.03
C GLU A 33 1.34 -0.24 1.01
N THR A 34 2.49 -0.75 0.57
CA THR A 34 3.49 -1.35 1.46
C THR A 34 4.04 -0.30 2.44
N PHE A 35 4.31 0.90 1.95
CA PHE A 35 4.79 2.00 2.78
C PHE A 35 3.74 2.42 3.81
N ARG A 36 2.47 2.53 3.41
CA ARG A 36 1.34 2.80 4.32
C ARG A 36 1.25 1.78 5.43
N THR A 37 1.28 0.50 5.06
CA THR A 37 1.23 -0.62 6.00
C THR A 37 2.39 -0.54 6.99
N PHE A 38 3.62 -0.38 6.48
CA PHE A 38 4.82 -0.29 7.30
C PHE A 38 4.77 0.86 8.30
N VAL A 39 4.48 2.08 7.83
CA VAL A 39 4.47 3.28 8.69
C VAL A 39 3.35 3.18 9.71
N GLY A 40 2.14 2.83 9.28
CA GLY A 40 0.98 2.78 10.18
C GLY A 40 1.12 1.69 11.23
N GLU A 41 1.43 0.45 10.84
CA GLU A 41 1.55 -0.66 11.79
C GLU A 41 2.70 -0.43 12.77
N SER A 42 3.83 0.13 12.30
CA SER A 42 4.95 0.47 13.19
C SER A 42 4.56 1.58 14.17
N PHE A 43 3.96 2.66 13.67
CA PHE A 43 3.57 3.80 14.49
C PHE A 43 2.52 3.41 15.55
N PHE A 44 1.40 2.83 15.12
CA PHE A 44 0.32 2.44 16.01
C PHE A 44 0.71 1.27 16.90
N GLY A 45 1.53 0.32 16.41
CA GLY A 45 2.06 -0.77 17.23
C GLY A 45 2.92 -0.26 18.39
N GLN A 46 3.84 0.68 18.13
CA GLN A 46 4.64 1.30 19.20
C GLN A 46 3.78 2.15 20.14
N MET A 47 2.81 2.89 19.62
CA MET A 47 1.89 3.69 20.42
C MET A 47 1.07 2.81 21.38
N MET A 48 0.47 1.73 20.89
CA MET A 48 -0.29 0.78 21.71
C MET A 48 0.59 0.13 22.77
N LYS A 49 1.80 -0.29 22.40
CA LYS A 49 2.80 -0.83 23.34
C LYS A 49 3.14 0.17 24.44
N ALA A 50 3.38 1.43 24.08
CA ALA A 50 3.68 2.50 25.02
C ALA A 50 2.48 2.74 25.96
N MET A 51 1.26 2.86 25.44
CA MET A 51 0.06 2.98 26.26
C MET A 51 -0.08 1.82 27.24
N ARG A 52 0.16 0.57 26.81
CA ARG A 52 0.05 -0.59 27.69
C ARG A 52 1.12 -0.62 28.77
N SER A 53 2.33 -0.15 28.49
CA SER A 53 3.41 -0.06 29.48
C SER A 53 3.10 0.91 30.64
N THR A 54 2.13 1.81 30.46
CA THR A 54 1.68 2.70 31.54
C THR A 54 0.75 2.01 32.56
N GLN A 55 0.24 0.82 32.25
CA GLN A 55 -0.62 0.05 33.14
C GLN A 55 0.09 -1.21 33.62
N ASP A 56 0.37 -1.26 34.92
CA ASP A 56 0.90 -2.45 35.58
C ASP A 56 -0.13 -3.58 35.63
N LYS A 57 0.36 -4.81 35.78
CA LYS A 57 -0.50 -5.97 36.01
C LYS A 57 -1.22 -5.80 37.35
N PRO A 58 -2.56 -5.87 37.39
CA PRO A 58 -3.30 -5.79 38.64
C PRO A 58 -2.97 -6.99 39.53
N ALA A 59 -2.90 -6.78 40.85
CA ALA A 59 -2.56 -7.84 41.81
C ALA A 59 -3.63 -8.96 41.90
N TYR A 60 -4.86 -8.69 41.46
CA TYR A 60 -5.99 -9.61 41.47
C TYR A 60 -6.79 -9.48 40.16
N PHE A 61 -7.48 -10.55 39.75
CA PHE A 61 -8.34 -10.59 38.56
C PHE A 61 -7.63 -10.34 37.22
N HIS A 62 -6.41 -10.86 37.04
CA HIS A 62 -5.76 -10.91 35.73
C HIS A 62 -6.06 -12.27 35.03
N GLY A 63 -6.31 -12.24 33.72
CA GLY A 63 -6.56 -13.43 32.90
C GLY A 63 -5.31 -14.24 32.54
N GLY A 64 -4.17 -13.93 33.15
CA GLY A 64 -2.90 -14.65 32.97
C GLY A 64 -2.39 -14.62 31.53
N HIS A 65 -1.69 -15.67 31.11
CA HIS A 65 -1.07 -15.73 29.78
C HIS A 65 -2.08 -15.72 28.62
N ALA A 66 -3.28 -16.25 28.82
CA ALA A 66 -4.31 -16.23 27.78
C ALA A 66 -4.74 -14.79 27.45
N GLU A 67 -4.93 -13.96 28.48
CA GLU A 67 -5.22 -12.54 28.29
C GLU A 67 -4.05 -11.80 27.62
N GLU A 68 -2.81 -12.11 27.99
CA GLU A 68 -1.62 -11.49 27.38
C GLU A 68 -1.56 -11.74 25.87
N VAL A 69 -1.78 -12.99 25.45
CA VAL A 69 -1.79 -13.35 24.02
C VAL A 69 -2.95 -12.70 23.30
N PHE A 70 -4.17 -12.78 23.85
CA PHE A 70 -5.36 -12.18 23.25
C PHE A 70 -5.21 -10.67 23.10
N ARG A 71 -4.68 -10.00 24.12
CA ARG A 71 -4.40 -8.56 24.11
C ARG A 71 -3.40 -8.21 23.01
N GLY A 72 -2.33 -8.97 22.86
CA GLY A 72 -1.35 -8.75 21.77
C GLY A 72 -1.99 -8.86 20.38
N GLN A 73 -2.85 -9.86 20.16
CA GLN A 73 -3.57 -10.02 18.89
C GLN A 73 -4.60 -8.90 18.65
N LEU A 74 -5.27 -8.46 19.71
CA LEU A 74 -6.21 -7.34 19.64
C LEU A 74 -5.48 -6.04 19.30
N ASP A 75 -4.34 -5.77 19.93
CA ASP A 75 -3.52 -4.59 19.67
C ASP A 75 -3.02 -4.58 18.22
N GLN A 76 -2.59 -5.73 17.69
CA GLN A 76 -2.21 -5.87 16.29
C GLN A 76 -3.38 -5.57 15.33
N THR A 77 -4.55 -6.15 15.61
CA THR A 77 -5.76 -5.93 14.80
C THR A 77 -6.19 -4.47 14.82
N LEU A 78 -6.09 -3.82 15.99
CA LEU A 78 -6.43 -2.41 16.13
C LEU A 78 -5.44 -1.53 15.38
N ALA A 79 -4.13 -1.79 15.52
CA ALA A 79 -3.10 -1.08 14.79
C ALA A 79 -3.32 -1.15 13.27
N GLN A 80 -3.65 -2.34 12.74
CA GLN A 80 -3.98 -2.53 11.32
C GLN A 80 -5.18 -1.69 10.87
N LYS A 81 -6.27 -1.71 11.65
CA LYS A 81 -7.46 -0.91 11.34
C LYS A 81 -7.19 0.59 11.39
N MET A 82 -6.40 1.03 12.36
CA MET A 82 -5.99 2.44 12.47
C MET A 82 -5.12 2.85 11.29
N THR A 83 -4.17 2.01 10.87
CA THR A 83 -3.34 2.23 9.67
C THR A 83 -4.19 2.50 8.44
N VAL A 84 -5.16 1.63 8.15
CA VAL A 84 -6.04 1.79 6.98
C VAL A 84 -6.89 3.05 7.10
N ALA A 85 -7.43 3.34 8.29
CA ALA A 85 -8.31 4.47 8.52
C ALA A 85 -7.62 5.84 8.48
N SER A 86 -6.31 5.92 8.72
CA SER A 86 -5.54 7.17 8.76
C SER A 86 -4.38 7.23 7.77
N ALA A 87 -4.35 6.33 6.79
CA ALA A 87 -3.26 6.24 5.81
C ALA A 87 -3.08 7.55 5.03
N ASP A 88 -4.19 8.20 4.68
CA ASP A 88 -4.27 9.46 3.95
C ASP A 88 -3.68 10.66 4.73
N GLN A 89 -3.78 10.62 6.06
CA GLN A 89 -3.34 11.71 6.93
C GLN A 89 -1.89 11.57 7.40
N ILE A 90 -1.42 10.33 7.58
CA ILE A 90 -0.09 10.07 8.16
C ILE A 90 0.88 9.58 7.10
N ALA A 91 0.57 8.46 6.46
CA ALA A 91 1.52 7.77 5.59
C ALA A 91 1.63 8.43 4.21
N ASP A 92 0.53 8.92 3.64
CA ASP A 92 0.53 9.54 2.32
C ASP A 92 1.37 10.81 2.20
N PRO A 93 1.31 11.77 3.14
CA PRO A 93 2.20 12.94 3.10
C PRO A 93 3.67 12.53 3.16
N MET A 94 4.01 11.56 4.01
CA MET A 94 5.37 11.02 4.10
C MET A 94 5.79 10.31 2.82
N PHE A 95 4.89 9.54 2.20
CA PHE A 95 5.14 8.85 0.94
C PHE A 95 5.46 9.84 -0.17
N ARG A 96 4.68 10.92 -0.31
CA ARG A 96 4.94 11.97 -1.31
C ARG A 96 6.31 12.63 -1.12
N GLN A 97 6.74 12.82 0.12
CA GLN A 97 8.04 13.39 0.43
C GLN A 97 9.20 12.43 0.10
N GLN A 98 9.06 11.13 0.40
CA GLN A 98 10.13 10.15 0.20
C GLN A 98 10.18 9.57 -1.23
N PHE A 99 9.03 9.45 -1.89
CA PHE A 99 8.87 8.83 -3.21
C PHE A 99 8.19 9.79 -4.20
N PRO A 100 8.78 10.97 -4.49
CA PRO A 100 8.13 12.00 -5.29
C PRO A 100 7.83 11.55 -6.73
N LYS A 101 8.69 10.72 -7.32
CA LYS A 101 8.50 10.23 -8.70
C LYS A 101 7.28 9.31 -8.79
N GLN A 102 7.15 8.38 -7.85
CA GLN A 102 6.06 7.42 -7.76
C GLN A 102 4.74 8.12 -7.42
N ALA A 103 4.78 9.09 -6.50
CA ALA A 103 3.62 9.92 -6.17
C ALA A 103 3.10 10.70 -7.39
N GLU A 104 3.99 11.28 -8.19
CA GLU A 104 3.58 11.98 -9.43
C GLU A 104 3.00 11.04 -10.48
N LEU A 105 3.54 9.81 -10.60
CA LEU A 105 2.99 8.80 -11.50
C LEU A 105 1.55 8.43 -11.12
N ILE A 106 1.31 8.18 -9.82
CA ILE A 106 -0.02 7.87 -9.28
C ILE A 106 -0.97 9.05 -9.50
N ARG A 107 -0.56 10.27 -9.13
CA ARG A 107 -1.36 11.49 -9.30
C ARG A 107 -1.80 11.70 -10.75
N ARG A 108 -0.87 11.57 -11.71
CA ARG A 108 -1.17 11.68 -13.14
C ARG A 108 -2.14 10.60 -13.63
N ALA A 109 -2.05 9.38 -13.07
CA ALA A 109 -2.97 8.30 -13.41
C ALA A 109 -4.38 8.56 -12.86
N GLU A 110 -4.49 9.12 -11.66
CA GLU A 110 -5.77 9.52 -11.05
C GLU A 110 -6.43 10.66 -11.85
N GLU A 111 -5.68 11.69 -12.22
CA GLU A 111 -6.16 12.82 -13.04
C GLU A 111 -6.69 12.35 -14.41
N LYS A 112 -5.97 11.44 -15.09
CA LYS A 112 -6.42 10.85 -16.36
C LYS A 112 -7.69 10.02 -16.19
N SER A 113 -7.81 9.30 -15.09
CA SER A 113 -8.99 8.47 -14.80
C SER A 113 -10.23 9.33 -14.55
N GLN A 114 -10.08 10.43 -13.81
CA GLN A 114 -11.17 11.40 -13.56
C GLN A 114 -11.63 12.07 -14.86
N ALA A 115 -10.69 12.55 -15.69
CA ALA A 115 -11.01 13.17 -16.97
C ALA A 115 -11.80 12.21 -17.90
N GLY A 116 -11.44 10.91 -17.91
CA GLY A 116 -12.19 9.90 -18.66
C GLY A 116 -13.60 9.64 -18.13
N LEU A 117 -13.79 9.64 -16.80
CA LEU A 117 -15.11 9.47 -16.18
C LEU A 117 -16.04 10.66 -16.49
N ASP A 118 -15.51 11.88 -16.47
CA ASP A 118 -16.28 13.08 -16.78
C ASP A 118 -16.77 13.08 -18.24
N ASP A 119 -15.94 12.63 -19.18
CA ASP A 119 -16.30 12.49 -20.60
C ASP A 119 -17.45 11.48 -20.79
N LEU A 120 -17.37 10.32 -20.11
CA LEU A 120 -18.45 9.32 -20.12
C LEU A 120 -19.76 9.86 -19.52
N GLN A 121 -19.67 10.67 -18.47
CA GLN A 121 -20.86 11.31 -17.88
C GLN A 121 -21.49 12.35 -18.80
N GLN A 122 -20.70 13.06 -19.59
CA GLN A 122 -21.18 14.01 -20.60
C GLN A 122 -21.93 13.29 -21.73
N LEU A 123 -21.42 12.14 -22.18
CA LEU A 123 -22.09 11.30 -23.17
C LEU A 123 -23.43 10.74 -22.67
N ARG A 124 -23.55 10.43 -21.37
CA ARG A 124 -24.79 9.94 -20.75
C ARG A 124 -25.89 11.02 -20.62
N ARG A 125 -25.53 12.30 -20.63
CA ARG A 125 -26.49 13.43 -20.44
C ARG A 125 -27.10 13.94 -21.75
N ARG A 126 -26.69 13.41 -22.90
CA ARG A 126 -27.30 13.69 -24.21
C ARG A 126 -28.26 12.58 -24.59
#